data_AF-A0A9D0ZSC8-F1
#
_entry.id   AF-A0A9D0ZSC8-F1
#
_cell.length_a   1.000
_cell.length_b   1.000
_cell.length_c   1.000
_cell.angle_alpha   90.00
_cell.angle_beta   90.00
_cell.angle_gamma   90.00
#
_symmetry.space_group_name_H-M   'P 1'
#
loop_
_entity.id
_entity.type
_entity.pdbx_description
1 polymer ?
#
loop_
_entity_poly.entity_id
_entity_poly.type
_entity_poly.pdbx_seq_one_letter_code
_entity_poly.pdbx_strand_id
1 'polypeptide(L)'
;MRKLTNIDILKNNVDTISQYKVLNYLKKHFNILKFSIFLYDRDTLKVIDKNNCVGYFKYDKDINDVIFTEELLEENIDFEI
;
A
#
# COMPACT_ATOMS: atom_id res chain seq x y z
N MET A 1 -7.12 -8.19 5.32
CA MET A 1 -6.46 -6.87 5.47
C MET A 1 -5.99 -6.69 6.92
N ARG A 2 -4.71 -6.39 7.16
CA ARG A 2 -4.11 -6.21 8.50
C ARG A 2 -3.66 -4.76 8.69
N LYS A 3 -4.11 -4.08 9.76
CA LYS A 3 -3.60 -2.75 10.12
C LYS A 3 -2.21 -2.86 10.71
N LEU A 4 -1.27 -2.04 10.26
CA LEU A 4 0.06 -1.98 10.84
C LEU A 4 0.07 -1.06 12.07
N THR A 5 0.70 -1.52 13.14
CA THR A 5 1.04 -0.66 14.29
C THR A 5 2.27 0.20 13.97
N ASN A 6 2.55 1.22 14.80
CA ASN A 6 3.78 2.00 14.65
C ASN A 6 5.03 1.12 14.78
N ILE A 7 5.01 0.08 15.64
CA ILE A 7 6.12 -0.86 15.78
C ILE A 7 6.30 -1.67 14.49
N ASP A 8 5.19 -2.16 13.92
CA ASP A 8 5.25 -2.88 12.64
C ASP A 8 5.83 -2.01 11.54
N ILE A 9 5.36 -0.77 11.42
CA ILE A 9 5.86 0.20 10.46
C ILE A 9 7.36 0.39 10.67
N LEU A 10 7.82 0.72 11.88
CA LEU A 10 9.23 0.97 12.15
C LEU A 10 10.12 -0.24 11.80
N LYS A 11 9.69 -1.44 12.17
CA LYS A 11 10.44 -2.69 11.92
C LYS A 11 10.24 -3.27 10.51
N ASN A 12 9.42 -2.65 9.67
CA ASN A 12 8.98 -3.20 8.38
C ASN A 12 8.35 -4.60 8.51
N ASN A 13 7.52 -4.83 9.53
CA ASN A 13 6.87 -6.10 9.79
C ASN A 13 5.66 -6.32 8.85
N VAL A 14 5.97 -6.64 7.60
CA VAL A 14 5.03 -6.91 6.50
C VAL A 14 5.20 -8.34 5.99
N ASP A 15 4.28 -8.80 5.14
CA ASP A 15 4.17 -10.21 4.78
C ASP A 15 4.94 -10.55 3.49
N THR A 16 5.20 -9.56 2.61
CA THR A 16 5.89 -9.78 1.33
C THR A 16 6.97 -8.73 1.02
N ILE A 17 7.88 -9.08 0.10
CA ILE A 17 8.89 -8.14 -0.42
C ILE A 17 8.23 -6.96 -1.14
N SER A 18 7.14 -7.19 -1.87
CA SER A 18 6.40 -6.11 -2.55
C SER A 18 5.85 -5.10 -1.54
N GLN A 19 5.17 -5.57 -0.49
CA GLN A 19 4.70 -4.71 0.60
C GLN A 19 5.86 -3.97 1.29
N TYR A 20 7.02 -4.62 1.46
CA TYR A 20 8.22 -3.98 2.01
C TYR A 20 8.68 -2.82 1.13
N LYS A 21 8.71 -3.02 -0.20
CA LYS A 21 9.09 -1.96 -1.15
C LYS A 21 8.12 -0.78 -1.10
N VAL A 22 6.81 -1.05 -1.06
CA VAL A 22 5.79 0.01 -0.87
C VAL A 22 5.99 0.74 0.46
N LEU A 23 6.13 0.03 1.57
CA LEU A 23 6.31 0.64 2.89
C LEU A 23 7.59 1.49 2.96
N ASN A 24 8.67 1.00 2.34
CA ASN A 24 9.95 1.71 2.27
C ASN A 24 9.84 2.98 1.41
N TYR A 25 9.14 2.92 0.27
CA TYR A 25 8.81 4.10 -0.52
C TYR A 25 8.06 5.13 0.33
N LEU A 26 6.98 4.71 0.99
CA LEU A 26 6.17 5.60 1.81
C LEU A 26 6.97 6.26 2.95
N LYS A 27 7.87 5.51 3.60
CA LYS A 27 8.78 6.04 4.64
C LYS A 27 9.74 7.10 4.12
N LYS A 28 10.20 6.98 2.88
CA LYS A 28 11.15 7.93 2.26
C LYS A 28 10.47 9.23 1.82
N HIS A 29 9.22 9.13 1.39
CA HIS A 29 8.52 10.26 0.77
C HIS A 29 7.52 10.97 1.70
N PHE A 30 7.05 10.32 2.76
CA PHE A 30 6.00 10.87 3.63
C PHE A 30 6.32 10.72 5.13
N ASN A 31 5.67 11.56 5.94
CA ASN A 31 5.66 11.36 7.40
C ASN A 31 4.70 10.21 7.75
N ILE A 32 5.19 8.99 7.59
CA ILE A 32 4.38 7.77 7.51
C ILE A 32 3.57 7.48 8.79
N LEU A 33 4.03 7.98 9.95
CA LEU A 33 3.37 7.79 11.24
C LEU A 33 2.09 8.64 11.41
N LYS A 34 1.81 9.56 10.47
CA LYS A 34 0.56 10.32 10.43
C LYS A 34 -0.58 9.59 9.71
N PHE A 35 -0.31 8.43 9.11
CA PHE A 35 -1.28 7.68 8.34
C PHE A 35 -1.66 6.37 9.02
N SER A 36 -2.89 5.92 8.81
CA SER A 36 -3.25 4.53 9.08
C SER A 36 -2.93 3.67 7.85
N ILE A 37 -2.08 2.66 8.03
CA ILE A 37 -1.60 1.80 6.94
C ILE A 37 -2.11 0.38 7.14
N PHE A 38 -2.55 -0.23 6.06
CA PHE A 38 -3.07 -1.58 6.06
C PHE A 38 -2.42 -2.40 4.95
N LEU A 39 -2.03 -3.63 5.27
CA LEU A 39 -1.69 -4.64 4.27
C LEU A 39 -2.99 -5.05 3.58
N TYR A 40 -3.21 -4.57 2.36
CA TYR A 40 -4.44 -4.79 1.62
C TYR A 40 -4.42 -6.17 0.95
N ASP A 41 -3.45 -6.38 0.06
CA ASP A 41 -3.15 -7.65 -0.61
C ASP A 41 -1.61 -7.90 -0.61
N ARG A 42 -1.11 -8.78 -1.48
CA ARG A 42 0.31 -9.19 -1.51
C ARG A 42 1.27 -8.12 -2.04
N ASP A 43 0.78 -7.08 -2.69
CA ASP A 43 1.56 -6.08 -3.42
C ASP A 43 1.12 -4.64 -3.14
N THR A 44 0.00 -4.47 -2.44
CA THR A 44 -0.66 -3.20 -2.20
C THR A 44 -0.78 -2.88 -0.72
N LEU A 45 -0.46 -1.64 -0.37
CA LEU A 45 -0.79 -1.03 0.91
C LEU A 45 -1.92 -0.03 0.74
N LYS A 46 -2.94 -0.15 1.58
CA LYS A 46 -3.97 0.89 1.74
C LYS A 46 -3.49 1.89 2.78
N VAL A 47 -3.56 3.17 2.46
CA VAL A 47 -3.16 4.28 3.31
C VAL A 47 -4.36 5.20 3.51
N ILE A 48 -4.63 5.57 4.76
CA ILE A 48 -5.71 6.49 5.12
C ILE A 48 -5.11 7.66 5.89
N ASP A 49 -5.41 8.88 5.46
CA ASP A 49 -4.95 10.10 6.11
C ASP A 49 -5.86 10.56 7.26
N LYS A 50 -5.51 11.68 7.90
CA LYS A 50 -6.28 12.27 9.01
C LYS A 50 -7.68 12.78 8.60
N ASN A 51 -7.91 13.02 7.31
CA ASN A 51 -9.18 13.49 6.77
C ASN A 51 -10.04 12.32 6.27
N ASN A 52 -9.63 11.07 6.53
CA ASN A 52 -10.21 9.84 6.00
C ASN A 52 -10.11 9.70 4.47
N CYS A 53 -9.23 10.45 3.81
CA CYS A 53 -8.91 10.23 2.41
C CYS A 53 -8.14 8.91 2.27
N VAL A 54 -8.51 8.11 1.27
CA VAL A 54 -7.95 6.78 1.03
C VAL A 54 -7.07 6.83 -0.21
N GLY A 55 -5.94 6.13 -0.14
CA GLY A 55 -5.08 5.87 -1.28
C GLY A 55 -4.50 4.47 -1.24
N TYR A 56 -4.26 3.89 -2.41
CA TYR A 56 -3.68 2.57 -2.58
C TYR A 56 -2.32 2.71 -3.26
N PHE A 57 -1.30 2.14 -2.63
CA PHE A 57 0.05 2.11 -3.14
C PHE A 57 0.42 0.68 -3.45
N LYS A 58 0.65 0.38 -4.72
CA LYS A 58 0.97 -0.96 -5.23
C LYS A 58 2.38 -0.97 -5.77
N TYR A 59 3.16 -1.99 -5.41
CA TYR A 59 4.46 -2.19 -6.05
C TYR A 59 4.27 -2.97 -7.36
N ASP A 60 4.59 -2.30 -8.46
CA ASP A 60 4.56 -2.86 -9.80
C ASP A 60 5.92 -3.46 -10.15
N LYS A 61 5.92 -4.74 -10.53
CA LYS A 61 7.15 -5.48 -10.82
C LYS A 61 7.69 -5.20 -12.23
N ASP A 62 6.81 -4.85 -13.16
CA ASP A 62 7.16 -4.67 -14.57
C ASP A 62 7.92 -3.36 -14.76
N ILE A 63 7.49 -2.30 -14.07
CA ILE A 63 8.21 -1.01 -14.04
C ILE A 63 9.17 -0.89 -12.84
N ASN A 64 9.16 -1.88 -11.94
CA ASN A 64 9.98 -1.92 -10.71
C ASN A 64 9.81 -0.66 -9.83
N ASP A 65 8.58 -0.15 -9.71
CA ASP A 65 8.28 1.08 -8.96
C ASP A 65 6.93 0.99 -8.21
N VAL A 66 6.63 1.99 -7.38
CA VAL A 66 5.38 2.09 -6.62
C VAL A 66 4.39 2.98 -7.35
N ILE A 67 3.23 2.42 -7.69
CA ILE A 67 2.10 3.12 -8.31
C ILE A 67 1.12 3.56 -7.22
N PHE A 68 0.56 4.76 -7.37
CA PHE A 68 -0.48 5.31 -6.51
C PHE A 68 -1.81 5.38 -7.26
N THR A 69 -2.90 5.02 -6.58
CA THR A 69 -4.27 5.12 -7.08
C THR A 69 -5.22 5.55 -5.96
N GLU A 70 -6.21 6.39 -6.28
CA GLU A 70 -7.25 6.82 -5.33
C GLU A 70 -8.38 5.80 -5.21
N GLU A 71 -8.68 5.11 -6.32
CA GLU A 71 -9.63 4.01 -6.41
C GLU A 71 -8.85 2.71 -6.61
N LEU A 72 -9.37 1.60 -6.06
CA LEU A 72 -8.87 0.29 -6.48
C LEU A 72 -9.17 0.18 -7.96
N LEU A 73 -8.15 0.00 -8.78
CA LEU A 73 -8.33 -0.50 -10.14
C LEU A 73 -8.97 -1.89 -9.98
N GLU A 74 -10.30 -1.96 -10.05
CA GLU A 74 -10.97 -3.19 -10.41
C GLU A 74 -10.39 -3.52 -11.79
N GLU A 75 -9.53 -4.54 -11.87
CA GLU A 75 -9.32 -5.22 -13.14
C GLU A 75 -10.73 -5.59 -13.60
N ASN A 76 -11.26 -4.89 -14.60
CA ASN A 76 -12.48 -5.28 -15.27
C ASN A 76 -12.24 -6.69 -15.78
N ILE A 77 -12.68 -7.68 -15.02
CA ILE A 77 -12.80 -9.05 -15.48
C ILE A 77 -13.98 -8.99 -16.44
N ASP A 78 -13.69 -8.63 -17.68
CA ASP A 78 -14.59 -8.85 -18.80
C ASP A 78 -14.82 -10.36 -18.86
N PHE A 79 -15.90 -10.83 -18.23
CA PHE A 79 -16.50 -12.11 -18.59
C PHE A 79 -17.07 -11.90 -20.00
N GLU A 80 -16.26 -12.17 -21.03
CA GLU A 80 -16.81 -12.48 -22.35
C GLU A 80 -17.75 -13.68 -22.17
N ILE A 81 -19.04 -13.44 -22.46
CA ILE A 81 -20.14 -14.41 -22.45
C ILE A 81 -20.08 -15.26 -23.72
#